data_AF-A0A0G1AS62-F1
#
_entry.id   AF-A0A0G1AS62-F1
#
_cell.length_a   1.000
_cell.length_b   1.000
_cell.length_c   1.000
_cell.angle_alpha   90.00
_cell.angle_beta   90.00
_cell.angle_gamma   90.00
#
_symmetry.space_group_name_H-M   'P 1'
#
loop_
_entity.id
_entity.type
_entity.pdbx_description
1 polymer ?
#
loop_
_entity_poly.entity_id
_entity_poly.type
_entity_poly.pdbx_seq_one_letter_code
_entity_poly.pdbx_strand_id
1 'polypeptide(L)'
;MGTNIPDGFQMNLQDMETQADVAKVEKDGRLIFKARFKAKLLPKLDVESLKREIKGASVEGAVERLKKIENVTGAEIRFTPNLPGPLGRIPLLDQNISINVTPK
;
A
#
# COMPACT_ATOMS: atom_id res chain seq x y z
N MET A 1 1.08 -24.79 1.99
CA MET A 1 0.58 -23.55 2.64
C MET A 1 0.21 -22.58 1.54
N GLY A 2 -1.06 -22.49 1.17
CA GLY A 2 -1.53 -21.52 0.19
C GLY A 2 -2.00 -20.27 0.92
N THR A 3 -1.28 -19.16 0.79
CA THR A 3 -1.80 -17.86 1.20
C THR A 3 -2.83 -17.45 0.15
N ASN A 4 -4.10 -17.45 0.55
CA ASN A 4 -5.22 -17.09 -0.33
C ASN A 4 -5.24 -15.56 -0.50
N ILE A 5 -4.29 -15.03 -1.27
CA ILE A 5 -4.20 -13.60 -1.60
C ILE A 5 -5.03 -13.38 -2.87
N PRO A 6 -6.07 -12.53 -2.84
CA PRO A 6 -6.83 -12.20 -4.03
C PRO A 6 -5.94 -11.62 -5.14
N ASP A 7 -6.31 -11.87 -6.39
CA ASP A 7 -5.61 -11.30 -7.54
C ASP A 7 -5.58 -9.77 -7.46
N GLY A 8 -4.45 -9.17 -7.83
CA GLY A 8 -4.25 -7.72 -7.75
C GLY A 8 -3.89 -7.18 -6.36
N PHE A 9 -3.65 -8.03 -5.36
CA PHE A 9 -3.18 -7.61 -4.04
C PHE A 9 -1.82 -8.22 -3.67
N GLN A 10 -1.10 -7.54 -2.77
CA GLN A 10 0.13 -7.96 -2.14
C GLN A 10 -0.01 -7.85 -0.63
N MET A 11 0.63 -8.76 0.10
CA MET A 11 0.61 -8.77 1.56
C MET A 11 1.58 -7.71 2.10
N ASN A 12 1.12 -6.84 3.00
CA ASN A 12 2.03 -5.96 3.74
C ASN A 12 2.66 -6.72 4.90
N LEU A 13 3.89 -7.23 4.71
CA LEU A 13 4.60 -7.99 5.73
C LEU A 13 5.01 -7.16 6.96
N GLN A 14 5.11 -5.83 6.83
CA GLN A 14 5.46 -4.94 7.94
C GLN A 14 4.35 -4.81 8.99
N ASP A 15 3.08 -4.98 8.59
CA ASP A 15 1.91 -4.87 9.47
C ASP A 15 1.34 -6.25 9.87
N MET A 16 2.12 -7.33 9.75
CA MET A 16 1.63 -8.66 10.05
C MET A 16 1.56 -8.90 11.55
N GLU A 17 0.35 -9.06 12.07
CA GLU A 17 0.11 -9.43 13.47
C GLU A 17 -0.14 -10.94 13.60
N THR A 18 0.61 -11.57 14.50
CA THR A 18 0.42 -12.99 14.84
C THR A 18 -0.14 -13.09 16.26
N GLN A 19 -1.35 -13.64 16.40
CA GLN A 19 -1.93 -13.95 17.69
C GLN A 19 -2.05 -15.46 17.85
N ALA A 20 -1.53 -15.99 18.96
CA ALA A 20 -1.64 -17.39 19.31
C ALA A 20 -2.49 -17.52 20.58
N ASP A 21 -3.64 -18.20 20.47
CA ASP A 21 -4.50 -18.49 21.61
C ASP A 21 -4.47 -20.01 21.89
N VAL A 22 -4.38 -20.39 23.16
CA VAL A 22 -4.54 -21.80 23.58
C VAL A 22 -6.04 -22.10 23.59
N ALA A 23 -6.48 -22.98 22.69
CA ALA A 23 -7.90 -23.21 22.44
C ALA A 23 -8.53 -24.20 23.42
N LYS A 24 -7.79 -25.23 23.85
CA LYS A 24 -8.17 -26.21 24.89
C LYS A 24 -7.05 -27.20 25.15
N VAL A 25 -6.96 -27.68 26.40
CA VAL A 25 -6.26 -28.93 26.74
C VAL A 25 -7.32 -30.02 26.81
N GLU A 26 -7.26 -31.01 25.93
CA GLU A 26 -8.14 -32.17 25.99
C GLU A 26 -7.66 -33.15 27.07
N LYS A 27 -8.58 -33.92 27.65
CA LYS A 27 -8.32 -34.83 28.79
C LYS A 27 -7.33 -35.96 28.46
N ASP A 28 -7.04 -36.17 27.19
CA ASP A 28 -6.07 -37.13 26.66
C ASP A 28 -4.68 -36.51 26.41
N GLY A 29 -4.43 -35.30 26.91
CA GLY A 29 -3.13 -34.63 26.85
C GLY A 29 -2.87 -33.86 25.56
N ARG A 30 -3.84 -33.76 24.64
CA ARG A 30 -3.68 -32.97 23.42
C ARG A 30 -3.92 -31.49 23.69
N LEU A 31 -2.95 -30.67 23.28
CA LEU A 31 -3.04 -29.22 23.28
C LEU A 31 -3.47 -28.74 21.90
N ILE A 32 -4.64 -28.11 21.82
CA ILE A 32 -5.10 -27.46 20.59
C ILE A 32 -4.71 -25.99 20.66
N PHE A 33 -3.84 -25.57 19.74
CA PHE A 33 -3.47 -24.17 19.56
C PHE A 33 -4.26 -23.58 18.39
N LYS A 34 -4.83 -22.38 18.59
CA LYS A 34 -5.47 -21.61 17.53
C LYS A 34 -4.59 -20.41 17.19
N ALA A 35 -3.82 -20.53 16.12
CA ALA A 35 -3.07 -19.41 15.55
C ALA A 35 -3.99 -18.60 14.63
N ARG A 36 -4.04 -17.28 14.85
CA ARG A 36 -4.71 -16.32 13.98
C ARG A 36 -3.68 -15.37 13.40
N PHE A 37 -3.62 -15.33 12.07
CA PHE A 37 -2.76 -14.39 11.33
C PHE A 37 -3.64 -13.29 10.76
N LYS A 38 -3.32 -12.03 11.07
CA LYS A 38 -3.94 -10.86 10.47
C LYS A 38 -2.88 -10.10 9.70
N ALA A 39 -3.14 -9.81 8.43
CA ALA A 39 -2.29 -8.97 7.61
C ALA A 39 -3.16 -8.01 6.80
N LYS A 40 -2.71 -6.76 6.69
CA LYS A 40 -3.31 -5.80 5.75
C LYS A 40 -2.83 -6.13 4.33
N LEU A 41 -3.76 -6.15 3.38
CA LEU A 41 -3.46 -6.31 1.96
C LEU A 41 -3.37 -4.94 1.31
N LEU A 42 -2.40 -4.77 0.42
CA LEU A 42 -2.23 -3.58 -0.40
C LEU A 42 -2.49 -3.95 -1.87
N PRO A 43 -3.11 -3.07 -2.67
CA PRO A 43 -3.21 -3.30 -4.09
C PRO A 43 -1.80 -3.39 -4.71
N LYS A 44 -1.63 -4.30 -5.68
CA LYS A 44 -0.45 -4.35 -6.54
C LYS A 44 -0.56 -3.21 -7.53
N LEU A 45 0.19 -2.16 -7.29
CA LEU A 45 0.30 -1.01 -8.18
C LEU A 45 1.62 -1.09 -8.94
N ASP A 46 1.57 -0.89 -10.26
CA ASP A 46 2.76 -0.69 -11.07
C ASP A 46 3.25 0.74 -10.88
N VAL A 47 4.10 0.91 -9.86
CA VAL A 47 4.68 2.20 -9.47
C VAL A 47 5.41 2.88 -10.64
N GLU A 48 6.07 2.11 -11.51
CA GLU A 48 6.84 2.67 -12.63
C GLU A 48 5.92 3.24 -13.71
N SER A 49 4.81 2.55 -14.01
CA SER A 49 3.78 3.09 -14.90
C SER A 49 3.13 4.35 -14.32
N LEU A 50 2.84 4.36 -13.02
CA LEU A 50 2.26 5.52 -12.35
C LEU A 50 3.17 6.75 -12.40
N LYS A 51 4.48 6.59 -12.18
CA LYS A 51 5.46 7.68 -12.33
C LYS A 51 5.40 8.31 -13.72
N ARG A 52 5.34 7.47 -14.77
CA ARG A 52 5.26 7.94 -16.17
C ARG A 52 3.98 8.69 -16.50
N GLU A 53 2.87 8.35 -15.86
CA GLU A 53 1.57 9.01 -16.09
C GLU A 53 1.46 10.37 -15.39
N ILE A 54 2.11 10.54 -14.23
CA ILE A 54 2.01 11.78 -13.44
C ILE A 54 3.15 12.77 -13.69
N LYS A 55 4.29 12.34 -14.28
CA LYS A 55 5.43 13.23 -14.51
C LYS A 55 5.06 14.43 -15.36
N GLY A 56 5.58 15.60 -14.99
CA GLY A 56 5.27 16.87 -15.67
C GLY A 56 3.84 17.39 -15.50
N ALA A 57 2.93 16.64 -14.87
CA ALA A 57 1.60 17.12 -14.55
C ALA A 57 1.64 18.21 -13.46
N SER A 58 0.57 19.01 -13.38
CA SER A 58 0.32 19.82 -12.18
C SER A 58 0.00 18.92 -11.00
N VAL A 59 0.15 19.43 -9.78
CA VAL A 59 -0.23 18.71 -8.55
C VAL A 59 -1.67 18.25 -8.60
N GLU A 60 -2.59 19.13 -8.99
CA GLU A 60 -4.02 18.82 -9.09
C GLU A 60 -4.25 17.71 -10.13
N GLY A 61 -3.63 17.83 -11.30
CA GLY A 61 -3.76 16.86 -12.38
C GLY A 61 -3.14 15.50 -12.03
N ALA A 62 -2.08 15.47 -11.21
CA ALA A 62 -1.50 14.24 -10.72
C ALA A 62 -2.42 13.57 -9.68
N VAL A 63 -2.96 14.35 -8.73
CA VAL A 63 -3.90 13.84 -7.71
C VAL A 63 -5.16 13.29 -8.37
N GLU A 64 -5.72 13.96 -9.37
CA GLU A 64 -6.88 13.48 -10.11
C GLU A 64 -6.61 12.17 -10.85
N ARG A 65 -5.42 12.02 -11.48
CA ARG A 65 -5.03 10.77 -12.13
C ARG A 65 -4.90 9.64 -11.11
N LEU A 66 -4.24 9.89 -9.98
CA LEU A 66 -4.06 8.89 -8.92
C LEU A 66 -5.39 8.44 -8.30
N LYS A 67 -6.36 9.35 -8.14
CA LYS A 67 -7.70 9.03 -7.63
C LYS A 67 -8.55 8.18 -8.57
N LYS A 68 -8.23 8.14 -9.87
CA LYS A 68 -8.95 7.30 -10.84
C LYS A 68 -8.54 5.83 -10.80
N ILE A 69 -7.42 5.53 -10.14
CA ILE A 69 -6.95 4.16 -9.97
C ILE A 69 -7.87 3.44 -9.02
N GLU A 70 -8.37 2.27 -9.43
CA GLU A 70 -9.18 1.43 -8.56
C GLU A 70 -8.42 1.10 -7.26
N ASN A 71 -9.12 1.13 -6.14
CA ASN A 71 -8.57 0.91 -4.79
C ASN A 71 -7.67 2.04 -4.25
N VAL A 72 -7.58 3.21 -4.91
CA VAL A 72 -6.93 4.41 -4.36
C VAL A 72 -7.99 5.38 -3.81
N THR A 73 -7.98 5.62 -2.50
CA THR A 73 -8.94 6.55 -1.85
C THR A 73 -8.48 8.02 -1.91
N GLY A 74 -7.17 8.25 -1.99
CA GLY A 74 -6.60 9.59 -1.99
C GLY A 74 -5.10 9.57 -2.28
N ALA A 75 -4.56 10.74 -2.60
CA ALA A 75 -3.15 10.95 -2.87
C ALA A 75 -2.71 12.28 -2.26
N GLU A 76 -1.53 12.29 -1.65
CA GLU A 76 -0.87 13.48 -1.12
C GLU A 76 0.48 13.62 -1.83
N ILE A 77 0.82 14.84 -2.26
CA ILE A 77 2.07 15.12 -2.96
C ILE A 77 2.88 16.08 -2.09
N ARG A 78 4.11 15.67 -1.77
CA ARG A 78 5.05 16.46 -0.98
C ARG A 78 6.29 16.73 -1.81
N PHE A 79 6.72 17.99 -1.86
CA PHE A 79 7.94 18.41 -2.56
C PHE A 79 9.08 18.65 -1.57
N THR A 80 10.29 18.32 -1.99
CA THR A 80 11.52 18.68 -1.28
C THR A 80 12.51 19.20 -2.30
N PRO A 81 12.83 20.52 -2.32
CA PRO A 81 12.40 21.56 -1.38
C PRO A 81 10.90 21.93 -1.50
N ASN A 82 10.36 22.59 -0.48
CA ASN A 82 8.96 23.01 -0.46
C ASN A 82 8.74 24.15 -1.46
N LEU A 83 8.16 23.85 -2.61
CA LEU A 83 7.92 24.82 -3.69
C LEU A 83 6.59 25.56 -3.44
N PRO A 84 6.54 26.89 -3.60
CA PRO A 84 5.31 27.66 -3.38
C PRO A 84 4.25 27.38 -4.46
N GLY A 85 3.10 26.88 -4.02
CA GLY A 85 1.82 26.86 -4.75
C GLY A 85 1.86 26.26 -6.18
N PRO A 86 1.24 26.93 -7.18
CA PRO A 86 0.95 26.35 -8.50
C PRO A 86 2.19 26.15 -9.40
N LEU A 87 3.38 26.52 -8.91
CA LEU A 87 4.66 26.28 -9.60
C LEU A 87 5.19 24.86 -9.38
N GLY A 88 4.64 24.12 -8.42
CA GLY A 88 4.95 22.72 -8.21
C GLY A 88 4.37 21.86 -9.33
N ARG A 89 5.12 21.65 -10.41
CA ARG A 89 4.86 20.53 -11.32
C ARG A 89 5.60 19.30 -10.81
N ILE A 90 5.05 18.13 -11.11
CA ILE A 90 5.76 16.89 -10.85
C ILE A 90 7.06 16.88 -11.67
N PRO A 91 8.21 16.51 -11.08
CA PRO A 91 9.47 16.42 -11.80
C PRO A 91 9.35 15.58 -13.07
N LEU A 92 10.10 15.94 -14.11
CA LEU A 92 10.10 15.21 -15.39
C LEU A 92 10.90 13.91 -15.34
N LEU A 93 11.86 13.82 -14.42
CA LEU A 93 12.74 12.68 -14.28
C LEU A 93 12.13 11.72 -13.26
N ASP A 94 11.87 10.48 -13.69
CA ASP A 94 11.22 9.44 -12.87
C ASP A 94 12.01 9.14 -11.58
N GLN A 95 13.34 9.31 -11.61
CA GLN A 95 14.22 9.18 -10.44
C GLN A 95 13.95 10.21 -9.32
N ASN A 96 13.31 11.33 -9.65
CA ASN A 96 12.96 12.38 -8.68
C ASN A 96 11.53 12.21 -8.14
N ILE A 97 10.87 11.09 -8.43
CA ILE A 97 9.51 10.78 -7.99
C ILE A 97 9.57 9.52 -7.14
N SER A 98 9.10 9.62 -5.89
CA SER A 98 8.91 8.46 -5.01
C SER A 98 7.42 8.32 -4.69
N ILE A 99 6.87 7.13 -4.92
CA ILE A 99 5.47 6.80 -4.62
C ILE A 99 5.48 5.80 -3.48
N ASN A 100 4.83 6.16 -2.38
CA ASN A 100 4.63 5.27 -1.24
C ASN A 100 3.14 4.98 -1.08
N VAL A 101 2.79 3.72 -0.89
CA VAL A 101 1.41 3.25 -0.80
C VAL A 101 1.16 2.84 0.64
N THR A 102 0.26 3.56 1.32
CA THR A 102 -0.07 3.29 2.72
C THR A 102 -1.49 2.72 2.84
N PRO A 103 -1.72 1.73 3.72
CA PRO A 103 -3.06 1.26 4.01
C PRO A 103 -3.84 2.30 4.79
N LYS A 104 -5.15 2.36 4.58
CA LYS A 104 -6.08 3.11 5.44
C LYS A 104 -6.24 2.45 6.81
#